data_AF-A0A9W6VFT8-F1
#
_entry.id   AF-A0A9W6VFT8-F1
#
_cell.length_a   1.000
_cell.length_b   1.000
_cell.length_c   1.000
_cell.angle_alpha   90.00
_cell.angle_beta   90.00
_cell.angle_gamma   90.00
#
_symmetry.space_group_name_H-M   'P 1'
#
loop_
_entity.id
_entity.type
_entity.pdbx_description
1 polymer ?
#
loop_
_entity_poly.entity_id
_entity_poly.type
_entity_poly.pdbx_seq_one_letter_code
_entity_poly.pdbx_strand_id
1 'polypeptide(L)'
;MAMLDGVTAYYRTFLGMRPWYREGMSWTVIQPGGQAVTEDAVISRLRARRAVVATLNSPPFEKVAYLQQVGEAVVMYQPNGFEGARPEVLRWLSEDSRVHTVEWAINGNGSVSYAVHGKLLVCMDKNDPDRRWGAQPDLFDDEDLAELRAARRQHDAGETDRPDFEPMAMALVERRTGVRLELDWVESFNVDSVGIVIGDIPDDPRPSSALGKVDPDLDARLRSAPASVRHAAVLLVVQAMAERLTWHDPEAVAATVTAVQRGEPLDDEIRTRVFRCRATEDDVNGKGSSARHGLFMATTSPEEGDPLDAIQSATYALPGEWPALRREIDTLLRHGGCA
;
A
#
# COMPACT_ATOMS: atom_id res chain seq x y z
N MET A 1 -18.60 -7.07 23.87
CA MET A 1 -17.82 -6.70 25.07
C MET A 1 -16.96 -7.84 25.62
N ALA A 2 -17.48 -9.03 25.98
CA ALA A 2 -16.66 -10.10 26.58
C ALA A 2 -15.52 -10.69 25.69
N MET A 3 -15.60 -10.56 24.35
CA MET A 3 -14.53 -11.01 23.43
C MET A 3 -13.37 -10.00 23.29
N LEU A 4 -13.63 -8.70 23.50
CA LEU A 4 -12.63 -7.63 23.37
C LEU A 4 -11.56 -7.74 24.47
N ASP A 5 -12.00 -8.07 25.70
CA ASP A 5 -11.11 -8.27 26.84
C ASP A 5 -10.12 -9.44 26.68
N GLY A 6 -10.48 -10.46 25.89
CA GLY A 6 -9.67 -11.67 25.71
C GLY A 6 -8.39 -11.44 24.88
N VAL A 7 -8.47 -10.65 23.81
CA VAL A 7 -7.33 -10.36 22.92
C VAL A 7 -6.33 -9.43 23.62
N THR A 8 -6.81 -8.35 24.23
CA THR A 8 -5.95 -7.43 25.00
C THR A 8 -5.33 -8.13 26.20
N ALA A 9 -6.05 -9.04 26.88
CA ALA A 9 -5.47 -9.85 27.95
C ALA A 9 -4.37 -10.80 27.44
N TYR A 10 -4.55 -11.43 26.28
CA TYR A 10 -3.49 -12.24 25.66
C TYR A 10 -2.22 -11.42 25.45
N TYR A 11 -2.32 -10.23 24.86
CA TYR A 11 -1.14 -9.38 24.63
C TYR A 11 -0.55 -8.81 25.91
N ARG A 12 -1.36 -8.58 26.96
CA ARG A 12 -0.85 -8.23 28.29
C ARG A 12 0.02 -9.35 28.86
N THR A 13 -0.42 -10.61 28.73
CA THR A 13 0.36 -11.78 29.12
C THR A 13 1.62 -11.92 28.25
N PHE A 14 1.48 -11.83 26.92
CA PHE A 14 2.59 -11.88 25.96
C PHE A 14 3.71 -10.90 26.36
N LEU A 15 3.37 -9.62 26.55
CA LEU A 15 4.32 -8.58 26.93
C LEU A 15 4.82 -8.69 28.39
N GLY A 16 4.16 -9.51 29.21
CA GLY A 16 4.59 -9.83 30.57
C GLY A 16 5.60 -10.98 30.65
N MET A 17 5.72 -11.80 29.59
CA MET A 17 6.61 -12.97 29.60
C MET A 17 8.09 -12.60 29.62
N ARG A 18 8.47 -11.51 28.93
CA ARG A 18 9.84 -11.02 28.86
C ARG A 18 9.88 -9.51 28.99
N PRO A 19 10.68 -8.93 29.91
CA PRO A 19 10.74 -7.48 30.11
C PRO A 19 11.05 -6.69 28.84
N TRP A 20 11.92 -7.23 27.98
CA TRP A 20 12.40 -6.55 26.77
C TRP A 20 11.37 -6.48 25.64
N TYR A 21 10.26 -7.24 25.67
CA TYR A 21 9.20 -7.03 24.68
C TYR A 21 8.57 -5.65 24.79
N ARG A 22 8.57 -5.07 26.00
CA ARG A 22 8.10 -3.69 26.22
C ARG A 22 9.14 -2.64 25.86
N GLU A 23 10.40 -3.03 25.67
CA GLU A 23 11.48 -2.10 25.31
C GLU A 23 11.51 -1.81 23.81
N GLY A 24 10.98 -2.67 22.96
CA GLY A 24 10.84 -2.33 21.56
C GLY A 24 10.66 -3.54 20.67
N MET A 25 9.74 -3.40 19.72
CA MET A 25 9.53 -4.38 18.65
C MET A 25 8.70 -3.74 17.54
N SER A 26 8.74 -4.38 16.37
CA SER A 26 7.71 -4.20 15.36
C SER A 26 7.05 -5.54 15.07
N TRP A 27 5.74 -5.49 14.86
CA TRP A 27 4.94 -6.61 14.37
C TRP A 27 4.09 -6.15 13.20
N THR A 28 4.31 -6.78 12.06
CA THR A 28 3.67 -6.45 10.79
C THR A 28 2.92 -7.67 10.26
N VAL A 29 1.66 -7.47 9.85
CA VAL A 29 0.84 -8.47 9.16
C VAL A 29 0.65 -8.03 7.71
N ILE A 30 1.03 -8.91 6.78
CA ILE A 30 1.01 -8.66 5.33
C ILE A 30 -0.02 -9.61 4.72
N GLN A 31 -1.21 -9.10 4.42
CA GLN A 31 -2.34 -9.85 3.88
C GLN A 31 -2.47 -9.66 2.36
N PRO A 32 -3.03 -10.64 1.63
CA PRO A 32 -3.25 -10.52 0.20
C PRO A 32 -4.19 -9.34 -0.14
N GLY A 33 -3.82 -8.57 -1.17
CA GLY A 33 -4.69 -7.59 -1.83
C GLY A 33 -5.44 -8.18 -3.03
N GLY A 34 -5.04 -9.37 -3.49
CA GLY A 34 -5.71 -10.14 -4.53
C GLY A 34 -5.15 -11.57 -4.62
N GLN A 35 -3.83 -11.70 -4.86
CA GLN A 35 -3.14 -12.99 -4.79
C GLN A 35 -2.51 -13.23 -3.42
N ALA A 36 -2.38 -14.50 -3.03
CA ALA A 36 -1.73 -14.92 -1.78
C ALA A 36 -0.31 -14.33 -1.67
N VAL A 37 0.06 -13.90 -0.47
CA VAL A 37 1.41 -13.39 -0.18
C VAL A 37 2.26 -14.52 0.38
N THR A 38 3.45 -14.70 -0.18
CA THR A 38 4.43 -15.70 0.30
C THR A 38 5.61 -15.02 0.99
N GLU A 39 6.31 -15.75 1.86
CA GLU A 39 7.55 -15.26 2.48
C GLU A 39 8.58 -14.82 1.42
N ASP A 40 8.73 -15.57 0.32
CA ASP A 40 9.68 -15.24 -0.74
C ASP A 40 9.30 -13.94 -1.47
N ALA A 41 8.00 -13.67 -1.65
CA ALA A 41 7.53 -12.39 -2.19
C ALA A 41 7.86 -11.23 -1.24
N VAL A 42 7.69 -11.42 0.08
CA VAL A 42 8.06 -10.43 1.10
C VAL A 42 9.58 -10.19 1.09
N ILE A 43 10.40 -11.25 1.06
CA ILE A 43 11.86 -11.16 0.99
C ILE A 43 12.29 -10.37 -0.26
N SER A 44 11.71 -10.70 -1.41
CA SER A 44 12.01 -10.01 -2.66
C SER A 44 11.67 -8.52 -2.59
N ARG A 45 10.48 -8.16 -2.10
CA ARG A 45 10.04 -6.76 -1.94
C ARG A 45 10.96 -5.98 -0.99
N LEU A 46 11.38 -6.61 0.10
CA LEU A 46 12.26 -6.00 1.09
C LEU A 46 13.74 -5.97 0.66
N ARG A 47 14.07 -6.51 -0.53
CA ARG A 47 15.45 -6.74 -0.98
C ARG A 47 16.26 -7.48 0.09
N ALA A 48 15.58 -8.33 0.84
CA ALA A 48 16.12 -8.97 2.01
C ALA A 48 16.90 -10.22 1.63
N ARG A 49 17.75 -10.68 2.54
CA ARG A 49 18.43 -11.97 2.42
C ARG A 49 18.21 -12.80 3.67
N ARG A 50 18.03 -14.11 3.53
CA ARG A 50 18.01 -15.03 4.67
C ARG A 50 19.40 -15.11 5.30
N ALA A 51 19.46 -15.20 6.63
CA ALA A 51 20.70 -15.35 7.38
C ALA A 51 20.47 -16.09 8.69
N VAL A 52 21.45 -16.87 9.13
CA VAL A 52 21.51 -17.39 10.50
C VAL A 52 21.97 -16.24 11.40
N VAL A 53 21.11 -15.78 12.31
CA VAL A 53 21.33 -14.51 13.03
C VAL A 53 22.62 -14.53 13.88
N ALA A 54 22.94 -15.64 14.56
CA ALA A 54 24.19 -15.76 15.32
C ALA A 54 25.47 -15.66 14.47
N THR A 55 25.40 -15.93 13.16
CA THR A 55 26.57 -15.91 12.28
C THR A 55 26.89 -14.52 11.75
N LEU A 56 26.01 -13.53 11.99
CA LEU A 56 26.22 -12.17 11.57
C LEU A 56 27.24 -11.49 12.50
N ASN A 57 28.38 -11.05 11.94
CA ASN A 57 29.32 -10.20 12.66
C ASN A 57 28.71 -8.80 12.82
N SER A 58 28.39 -8.40 14.04
CA SER A 58 27.68 -7.14 14.34
C SER A 58 26.43 -6.98 13.47
N PRO A 59 25.38 -7.81 13.68
CA PRO A 59 24.19 -7.72 12.85
C PRO A 59 23.61 -6.30 12.95
N PRO A 60 23.11 -5.73 11.84
CA PRO A 60 22.25 -4.56 11.91
C PRO A 60 20.95 -5.01 12.55
N PHE A 61 20.91 -5.10 13.88
CA PHE A 61 19.79 -5.63 14.66
C PHE A 61 18.47 -4.92 14.30
N GLU A 62 18.56 -3.64 13.93
CA GLU A 62 17.45 -2.83 13.45
C GLU A 62 16.84 -3.34 12.13
N LYS A 63 17.60 -4.08 11.30
CA LYS A 63 17.20 -4.65 10.01
C LYS A 63 16.89 -6.15 10.06
N VAL A 64 17.11 -6.81 11.19
CA VAL A 64 16.79 -8.23 11.33
C VAL A 64 15.28 -8.38 11.54
N ALA A 65 14.66 -9.30 10.80
CA ALA A 65 13.27 -9.68 10.96
C ALA A 65 13.08 -11.19 10.84
N TYR A 66 12.01 -11.72 11.44
CA TYR A 66 11.58 -13.09 11.30
C TYR A 66 10.26 -13.13 10.56
N LEU A 67 10.13 -14.08 9.63
CA LEU A 67 8.92 -14.27 8.84
C LEU A 67 8.23 -15.59 9.23
N GLN A 68 6.91 -15.58 9.18
CA GLN A 68 6.10 -16.80 9.25
C GLN A 68 4.90 -16.68 8.33
N GLN A 69 4.73 -17.67 7.46
CA GLN A 69 3.50 -17.87 6.72
C GLN A 69 2.35 -18.26 7.68
N VAL A 70 1.27 -17.48 7.68
CA VAL A 70 0.04 -17.73 8.46
C VAL A 70 -1.15 -17.70 7.51
N GLY A 71 -1.58 -18.88 7.05
CA GLY A 71 -2.58 -18.99 5.99
C GLY A 71 -2.10 -18.28 4.72
N GLU A 72 -2.91 -17.37 4.19
CA GLU A 72 -2.56 -16.55 3.01
C GLU A 72 -1.76 -15.28 3.35
N ALA A 73 -1.58 -14.99 4.65
CA ALA A 73 -0.83 -13.84 5.12
C ALA A 73 0.61 -14.22 5.52
N VAL A 74 1.49 -13.23 5.56
CA VAL A 74 2.82 -13.34 6.15
C VAL A 74 2.90 -12.43 7.36
N VAL A 75 3.37 -12.98 8.48
CA VAL A 75 3.72 -12.21 9.68
C VAL A 75 5.21 -11.90 9.63
N MET A 76 5.56 -10.64 9.91
CA MET A 76 6.93 -10.18 10.10
C MET A 76 7.09 -9.64 11.51
N TYR A 77 8.12 -10.09 12.21
CA TYR A 77 8.44 -9.68 13.57
C TYR A 77 9.90 -9.19 13.65
N GLN A 78 10.11 -8.01 14.23
CA GLN A 78 11.46 -7.52 14.54
C GLN A 78 11.63 -7.32 16.04
N PRO A 79 12.50 -8.09 16.71
CA PRO A 79 12.85 -7.80 18.09
C PRO A 79 13.72 -6.54 18.13
N ASN A 80 13.25 -5.50 18.82
CA ASN A 80 13.98 -4.24 18.99
C ASN A 80 14.40 -3.53 17.68
N GLY A 81 13.71 -3.83 16.56
CA GLY A 81 13.93 -3.23 15.25
C GLY A 81 12.66 -2.55 14.73
N PHE A 82 12.83 -1.49 13.94
CA PHE A 82 11.73 -0.70 13.37
C PHE A 82 11.84 -0.50 11.85
N GLU A 83 12.86 -1.07 11.20
CA GLU A 83 13.08 -0.91 9.76
C GLU A 83 11.84 -1.29 8.94
N GLY A 84 11.18 -2.39 9.30
CA GLY A 84 9.95 -2.89 8.69
C GLY A 84 8.71 -2.01 8.91
N ALA A 85 8.73 -1.13 9.92
CA ALA A 85 7.63 -0.24 10.25
C ALA A 85 7.78 1.16 9.66
N ARG A 86 8.92 1.45 9.02
CA ARG A 86 9.16 2.70 8.29
C ARG A 86 8.08 2.91 7.20
N PRO A 87 7.52 4.12 7.02
CA PRO A 87 6.44 4.39 6.05
C PRO A 87 6.74 3.90 4.62
N GLU A 88 7.97 4.02 4.19
CA GLU A 88 8.56 3.64 2.91
C GLU A 88 8.57 2.12 2.74
N VAL A 89 8.95 1.39 3.78
CA VAL A 89 8.90 -0.07 3.78
C VAL A 89 7.46 -0.57 3.75
N LEU A 90 6.56 0.06 4.51
CA LEU A 90 5.14 -0.27 4.47
C LEU A 90 4.51 0.00 3.09
N ARG A 91 4.91 1.09 2.43
CA ARG A 91 4.51 1.36 1.03
C ARG A 91 4.97 0.24 0.10
N TRP A 92 6.25 -0.14 0.12
CA TRP A 92 6.74 -1.25 -0.71
C TRP A 92 6.08 -2.58 -0.43
N LEU A 93 5.91 -2.92 0.84
CA LEU A 93 5.23 -4.16 1.21
C LEU A 93 3.79 -4.18 0.68
N SER A 94 3.11 -3.04 0.71
CA SER A 94 1.70 -2.91 0.38
C SER A 94 1.37 -2.80 -1.12
N GLU A 95 2.33 -2.78 -2.05
CA GLU A 95 2.05 -2.56 -3.49
C GLU A 95 0.91 -3.44 -4.04
N ASP A 96 0.92 -4.74 -3.69
CA ASP A 96 -0.18 -5.69 -4.01
C ASP A 96 -0.77 -6.35 -2.76
N SER A 97 -0.61 -5.73 -1.60
CA SER A 97 -1.00 -6.31 -0.32
C SER A 97 -1.62 -5.27 0.61
N ARG A 98 -2.22 -5.77 1.68
CA ARG A 98 -2.71 -4.96 2.81
C ARG A 98 -1.75 -5.19 3.97
N VAL A 99 -1.19 -4.11 4.52
CA VAL A 99 -0.15 -4.18 5.55
C VAL A 99 -0.62 -3.46 6.78
N HIS A 100 -0.77 -4.17 7.90
CA HIS A 100 -0.96 -3.56 9.21
C HIS A 100 0.34 -3.72 9.99
N THR A 101 0.77 -2.69 10.70
CA THR A 101 1.90 -2.80 11.61
C THR A 101 1.63 -2.09 12.92
N VAL A 102 2.19 -2.63 14.00
CA VAL A 102 2.36 -1.94 15.27
C VAL A 102 3.84 -1.94 15.61
N GLU A 103 4.34 -0.81 16.10
CA GLU A 103 5.73 -0.68 16.55
C GLU A 103 5.83 0.20 17.79
N TRP A 104 6.91 0.01 18.55
CA TRP A 104 7.36 0.96 19.55
C TRP A 104 8.85 0.82 19.84
N ALA A 105 9.42 1.88 20.39
CA ALA A 105 10.81 1.95 20.85
C ALA A 105 10.91 2.02 22.38
N ILE A 106 12.14 2.05 22.90
CA ILE A 106 12.47 1.96 24.34
C ILE A 106 11.91 3.09 25.19
N ASN A 107 11.58 4.22 24.58
CA ASN A 107 10.90 5.34 25.24
C ASN A 107 9.38 5.16 25.31
N GLY A 108 8.84 4.03 24.82
CA GLY A 108 7.41 3.75 24.77
C GLY A 108 6.66 4.53 23.69
N ASN A 109 7.34 5.31 22.84
CA ASN A 109 6.71 5.92 21.67
C ASN A 109 6.57 4.89 20.57
N GLY A 110 5.46 4.96 19.84
CA GLY A 110 5.18 3.99 18.80
C GLY A 110 3.88 4.31 18.08
N SER A 111 3.59 3.53 17.05
CA SER A 111 2.46 3.78 16.17
C SER A 111 1.77 2.49 15.72
N VAL A 112 0.51 2.65 15.30
CA VAL A 112 -0.19 1.66 14.49
C VAL A 112 -0.38 2.24 13.11
N SER A 113 0.03 1.49 12.08
CA SER A 113 -0.05 1.92 10.69
C SER A 113 -0.80 0.91 9.84
N TYR A 114 -1.48 1.42 8.81
CA TYR A 114 -2.12 0.61 7.77
C TYR A 114 -1.77 1.16 6.39
N ALA A 115 -1.25 0.29 5.53
CA ALA A 115 -0.84 0.60 4.18
C ALA A 115 -1.45 -0.38 3.16
N VAL A 116 -1.84 0.16 2.00
CA VAL A 116 -2.45 -0.59 0.90
C VAL A 116 -2.04 0.05 -0.42
N HIS A 117 -1.71 -0.78 -1.41
CA HIS A 117 -1.36 -0.37 -2.77
C HIS A 117 -0.31 0.75 -2.83
N GLY A 118 0.81 0.56 -2.14
CA GLY A 118 1.90 1.52 -2.19
C GLY A 118 1.67 2.79 -1.38
N LYS A 119 0.64 2.84 -0.53
CA LYS A 119 0.31 4.01 0.29
C LYS A 119 0.18 3.68 1.75
N LEU A 120 0.67 4.59 2.58
CA LEU A 120 0.29 4.67 3.99
C LEU A 120 -1.07 5.39 4.09
N LEU A 121 -2.13 4.64 4.41
CA LEU A 121 -3.49 5.20 4.55
C LEU A 121 -3.64 5.89 5.90
N VAL A 122 -3.29 5.21 6.98
CA VAL A 122 -3.32 5.79 8.33
C VAL A 122 -2.09 5.37 9.10
N CYS A 123 -1.57 6.29 9.88
CA CYS A 123 -0.61 6.07 10.95
C CYS A 123 -1.11 6.85 12.17
N MET A 124 -1.19 6.17 13.30
CA MET A 124 -1.76 6.66 14.54
C MET A 124 -0.72 6.51 15.65
N ASP A 125 -0.52 7.58 16.42
CA ASP A 125 0.26 7.52 17.66
C ASP A 125 -0.46 6.60 18.65
N LYS A 126 0.18 5.50 19.08
CA LYS A 126 -0.47 4.53 19.97
C LYS A 126 -0.79 5.11 21.35
N ASN A 127 -0.03 6.13 21.78
CA ASN A 127 -0.19 6.79 23.07
C ASN A 127 -1.23 7.92 22.97
N ASP A 128 -1.56 8.36 21.76
CA ASP A 128 -2.50 9.43 21.47
C ASP A 128 -3.34 9.07 20.24
N PRO A 129 -4.38 8.24 20.39
CA PRO A 129 -5.13 7.69 19.26
C PRO A 129 -5.84 8.75 18.40
N ASP A 130 -5.98 9.99 18.89
CA ASP A 130 -6.53 11.09 18.10
C ASP A 130 -5.46 11.77 17.22
N ARG A 131 -4.17 11.60 17.51
CA ARG A 131 -3.06 12.03 16.66
C ARG A 131 -2.83 11.01 15.53
N ARG A 132 -3.54 11.25 14.43
CA ARG A 132 -3.53 10.42 13.22
C ARG A 132 -3.09 11.22 12.00
N TRP A 133 -2.36 10.58 11.10
CA TRP A 133 -1.94 11.14 9.81
C TRP A 133 -1.94 10.06 8.73
N GLY A 134 -1.71 10.46 7.47
CA GLY A 134 -1.76 9.57 6.31
C GLY A 134 -2.78 10.05 5.28
N ALA A 135 -3.00 9.25 4.23
CA ALA A 135 -3.93 9.61 3.16
C ALA A 135 -5.41 9.58 3.59
N GLN A 136 -5.74 8.78 4.61
CA GLN A 136 -7.07 8.62 5.20
C GLN A 136 -6.96 8.52 6.73
N PRO A 137 -6.67 9.63 7.44
CA PRO A 137 -6.42 9.62 8.89
C PRO A 137 -7.59 9.09 9.73
N ASP A 138 -8.82 9.18 9.20
CA ASP A 138 -10.05 8.75 9.86
C ASP A 138 -10.45 7.30 9.55
N LEU A 139 -9.55 6.49 8.97
CA LEU A 139 -9.85 5.11 8.60
C LEU A 139 -10.12 4.20 9.81
N PHE A 140 -9.45 4.44 10.94
CA PHE A 140 -9.78 3.77 12.20
C PHE A 140 -11.02 4.43 12.80
N ASP A 141 -12.07 3.64 12.98
CA ASP A 141 -13.37 4.12 13.47
C ASP A 141 -13.41 4.23 15.01
N ASP A 142 -14.54 4.66 15.54
CA ASP A 142 -14.69 4.84 16.99
C ASP A 142 -14.62 3.52 17.76
N GLU A 143 -14.97 2.39 17.14
CA GLU A 143 -14.91 1.06 17.75
C GLU A 143 -13.46 0.57 17.84
N ASP A 144 -12.69 0.73 16.75
CA ASP A 144 -11.26 0.46 16.70
C ASP A 144 -10.52 1.19 17.83
N LEU A 145 -10.86 2.47 18.04
CA LEU A 145 -10.13 3.38 18.92
C LEU A 145 -10.65 3.40 20.37
N ALA A 146 -11.77 2.72 20.65
CA ALA A 146 -12.46 2.82 21.94
C ALA A 146 -11.56 2.49 23.15
N GLU A 147 -10.84 1.37 23.09
CA GLU A 147 -9.95 0.91 24.18
C GLU A 147 -8.77 1.87 24.39
N LEU A 148 -8.08 2.26 23.31
CA LEU A 148 -6.94 3.17 23.36
C LEU A 148 -7.35 4.56 23.89
N ARG A 149 -8.50 5.08 23.45
CA ARG A 149 -9.04 6.35 23.97
C ARG A 149 -9.43 6.25 25.43
N ALA A 150 -9.97 5.12 25.88
CA ALA A 150 -10.27 4.89 27.29
C ALA A 150 -8.99 4.86 28.14
N ALA A 151 -7.97 4.12 27.70
CA ALA A 151 -6.67 4.09 28.37
C ALA A 151 -6.02 5.48 28.41
N ARG A 152 -6.13 6.27 27.33
CA ARG A 152 -5.62 7.64 27.30
C ARG A 152 -6.33 8.54 28.31
N ARG A 153 -7.66 8.48 28.40
CA ARG A 153 -8.42 9.24 29.42
C ARG A 153 -8.00 8.87 30.84
N GLN A 154 -7.79 7.59 31.14
CA GLN A 154 -7.34 7.13 32.45
C GLN A 154 -5.93 7.65 32.79
N HIS A 155 -5.02 7.59 31.82
CA HIS A 155 -3.67 8.14 31.98
C HIS A 155 -3.69 9.66 32.20
N ASP A 156 -4.47 10.40 31.41
CA ASP A 156 -4.59 11.86 31.54
C ASP A 156 -5.25 12.27 32.88
N ALA A 157 -6.11 11.42 33.44
CA ALA A 157 -6.69 11.58 34.77
C ALA A 157 -5.73 11.18 35.92
N GLY A 158 -4.55 10.63 35.60
CA GLY A 158 -3.59 10.15 36.59
C GLY A 158 -4.01 8.87 37.31
N GLU A 159 -4.93 8.09 36.73
CA GLU A 159 -5.42 6.83 37.32
C GLU A 159 -4.42 5.68 37.15
N THR A 160 -3.51 5.79 36.18
CA THR A 160 -2.43 4.82 35.95
C THR A 160 -1.19 5.49 35.39
N ASP A 161 -0.03 5.16 35.96
CA ASP A 161 1.28 5.57 35.45
C ASP A 161 1.74 4.71 34.25
N ARG A 162 1.05 3.59 34.00
CA ARG A 162 1.39 2.61 32.95
C ARG A 162 0.12 2.12 32.25
N PRO A 163 -0.47 2.93 31.37
CA PRO A 163 -1.59 2.52 30.53
C PRO A 163 -1.20 1.37 29.61
N ASP A 164 -2.16 0.51 29.30
CA ASP A 164 -2.01 -0.69 28.47
C ASP A 164 -1.98 -0.36 26.95
N PHE A 165 -1.26 0.68 26.53
CA PHE A 165 -1.24 1.11 25.13
C PHE A 165 -0.68 0.04 24.19
N GLU A 166 0.42 -0.64 24.53
CA GLU A 166 1.01 -1.68 23.68
C GLU A 166 0.07 -2.88 23.47
N PRO A 167 -0.47 -3.54 24.51
CA PRO A 167 -1.35 -4.68 24.29
C PRO A 167 -2.65 -4.30 23.58
N MET A 168 -3.18 -3.09 23.79
CA MET A 168 -4.36 -2.60 23.06
C MET A 168 -4.06 -2.31 21.58
N ALA A 169 -2.88 -1.76 21.27
CA ALA A 169 -2.44 -1.53 19.90
C ALA A 169 -2.21 -2.85 19.13
N MET A 170 -1.64 -3.86 19.78
CA MET A 170 -1.54 -5.21 19.21
C MET A 170 -2.93 -5.83 19.01
N ALA A 171 -3.83 -5.69 19.98
CA ALA A 171 -5.19 -6.19 19.86
C ALA A 171 -5.96 -5.55 18.71
N LEU A 172 -5.76 -4.25 18.44
CA LEU A 172 -6.30 -3.57 17.26
C LEU A 172 -5.85 -4.25 15.97
N VAL A 173 -4.54 -4.52 15.82
CA VAL A 173 -3.99 -5.20 14.63
C VAL A 173 -4.57 -6.60 14.47
N GLU A 174 -4.63 -7.41 15.54
CA GLU A 174 -5.23 -8.75 15.50
C GLU A 174 -6.71 -8.69 15.07
N ARG A 175 -7.50 -7.77 15.64
CA ARG A 175 -8.93 -7.64 15.30
C ARG A 175 -9.16 -7.27 13.84
N ARG A 176 -8.35 -6.35 13.31
CA ARG A 176 -8.49 -5.90 11.91
C ARG A 176 -8.00 -6.93 10.90
N THR A 177 -7.06 -7.79 11.28
CA THR A 177 -6.43 -8.75 10.38
C THR A 177 -6.93 -10.18 10.54
N GLY A 178 -7.44 -10.53 11.72
CA GLY A 178 -7.68 -11.91 12.14
C GLY A 178 -6.41 -12.72 12.40
N VAL A 179 -5.23 -12.08 12.40
CA VAL A 179 -3.92 -12.73 12.54
C VAL A 179 -3.34 -12.42 13.90
N ARG A 180 -3.02 -13.46 14.67
CA ARG A 180 -2.38 -13.36 15.98
C ARG A 180 -0.87 -13.48 15.87
N LEU A 181 -0.15 -12.74 16.71
CA LEU A 181 1.27 -12.98 16.96
C LEU A 181 1.41 -14.09 17.99
N GLU A 182 1.77 -15.29 17.53
CA GLU A 182 1.86 -16.47 18.38
C GLU A 182 3.10 -16.42 19.29
N LEU A 183 2.88 -16.52 20.60
CA LEU A 183 3.95 -16.51 21.60
C LEU A 183 4.95 -17.64 21.36
N ASP A 184 4.47 -18.85 21.09
CA ASP A 184 5.34 -20.02 20.87
C ASP A 184 6.25 -19.84 19.66
N TRP A 185 5.80 -19.12 18.63
CA TRP A 185 6.64 -18.79 17.48
C TRP A 185 7.72 -17.78 17.85
N VAL A 186 7.36 -16.70 18.57
CA VAL A 186 8.33 -15.69 19.00
C VAL A 186 9.37 -16.28 19.96
N GLU A 187 8.94 -17.18 20.86
CA GLU A 187 9.80 -17.87 21.81
C GLU A 187 10.70 -18.94 21.17
N SER A 188 10.38 -19.37 19.95
CA SER A 188 11.22 -20.31 19.21
C SER A 188 12.53 -19.68 18.72
N PHE A 189 12.62 -18.35 18.69
CA PHE A 189 13.82 -17.65 18.25
C PHE A 189 14.96 -17.82 19.26
N ASN A 190 16.00 -18.50 18.80
CA ASN A 190 17.27 -18.70 19.50
C ASN A 190 18.43 -18.16 18.64
N VAL A 191 19.66 -18.27 19.16
CA VAL A 191 20.87 -17.78 18.49
C VAL A 191 21.01 -18.34 17.06
N ASP A 192 20.58 -19.59 16.82
CA ASP A 192 20.74 -20.27 15.53
C ASP A 192 19.53 -20.09 14.59
N SER A 193 18.59 -19.21 14.94
CA SER A 193 17.39 -19.00 14.15
C SER A 193 17.68 -18.32 12.82
N VAL A 194 16.97 -18.76 11.78
CA VAL A 194 17.05 -18.16 10.43
C VAL A 194 16.09 -16.98 10.38
N GLY A 195 16.66 -15.78 10.33
CA GLY A 195 15.93 -14.55 10.04
C GLY A 195 16.16 -14.06 8.61
N ILE A 196 15.63 -12.90 8.32
CA ILE A 196 15.95 -12.09 7.14
C ILE A 196 16.68 -10.83 7.59
N VAL A 197 17.59 -10.34 6.75
CA VAL A 197 18.19 -9.01 6.89
C VAL A 197 17.58 -8.14 5.80
N ILE A 198 16.78 -7.15 6.21
CA ILE A 198 16.13 -6.19 5.31
C ILE A 198 17.22 -5.41 4.54
N GLY A 199 17.03 -5.27 3.22
CA GLY A 199 17.96 -4.53 2.38
C GLY A 199 17.83 -3.01 2.55
N ASP A 200 18.61 -2.24 1.82
CA ASP A 200 18.48 -0.79 1.83
C ASP A 200 17.24 -0.37 1.01
N ILE A 201 16.26 0.17 1.72
CA ILE A 201 15.02 0.72 1.16
C ILE A 201 15.16 2.25 1.15
N PRO A 202 15.09 2.92 -0.02
CA PRO A 202 15.14 4.38 -0.10
C PRO A 202 13.99 5.04 0.66
N ASP A 203 14.17 6.27 1.13
CA ASP A 203 13.18 7.00 1.95
C ASP A 203 11.91 7.42 1.17
N ASP A 204 11.96 7.47 -0.16
CA ASP A 204 10.80 7.80 -1.01
C ASP A 204 10.51 6.74 -2.10
N PRO A 205 9.92 5.60 -1.73
CA PRO A 205 9.38 4.65 -2.66
C PRO A 205 8.03 5.17 -3.17
N ARG A 206 8.06 5.96 -4.23
CA ARG A 206 6.86 6.27 -5.00
C ARG A 206 6.39 4.98 -5.70
N PRO A 207 5.07 4.80 -5.93
CA PRO A 207 4.59 3.79 -6.85
C PRO A 207 5.38 3.87 -8.16
N SER A 208 5.71 2.73 -8.76
CA SER A 208 6.48 2.68 -10.00
C SER A 208 5.75 3.39 -11.16
N SER A 209 4.42 3.46 -11.11
CA SER A 209 3.56 4.06 -12.13
C SER A 209 3.54 5.59 -12.08
N ALA A 210 3.31 6.21 -13.24
CA ALA A 210 3.10 7.65 -13.33
C ALA A 210 1.77 8.06 -12.68
N LEU A 211 0.71 7.25 -12.80
CA LEU A 211 -0.58 7.51 -12.16
C LEU A 211 -0.47 7.55 -10.63
N GLY A 212 0.26 6.62 -10.04
CA GLY A 212 0.50 6.59 -8.60
C GLY A 212 1.23 7.84 -8.07
N LYS A 213 1.93 8.59 -8.92
CA LYS A 213 2.56 9.87 -8.52
C LYS A 213 1.57 11.02 -8.46
N VAL A 214 0.50 10.97 -9.23
CA VAL A 214 -0.44 12.09 -9.43
C VAL A 214 -1.76 11.88 -8.68
N ASP A 215 -2.34 10.69 -8.79
CA ASP A 215 -3.53 10.29 -8.05
C ASP A 215 -3.33 8.88 -7.50
N PRO A 216 -2.60 8.76 -6.38
CA PRO A 216 -2.30 7.46 -5.82
C PRO A 216 -3.61 6.72 -5.44
N ASP A 217 -4.69 7.42 -5.02
CA ASP A 217 -5.92 6.77 -4.53
C ASP A 217 -6.62 6.05 -5.67
N LEU A 218 -6.70 6.73 -6.80
CA LEU A 218 -7.22 6.16 -8.01
C LEU A 218 -6.38 4.97 -8.49
N ASP A 219 -5.04 5.11 -8.52
CA ASP A 219 -4.14 4.02 -8.92
C ASP A 219 -4.37 2.76 -8.08
N ALA A 220 -4.39 2.92 -6.76
CA ALA A 220 -4.67 1.85 -5.82
C ALA A 220 -5.98 1.14 -6.11
N ARG A 221 -7.09 1.89 -6.22
CA ARG A 221 -8.43 1.33 -6.43
C ARG A 221 -8.58 0.67 -7.79
N LEU A 222 -7.93 1.19 -8.83
CA LEU A 222 -7.90 0.56 -10.15
C LEU A 222 -7.13 -0.75 -10.11
N ARG A 223 -5.97 -0.82 -9.44
CA ARG A 223 -5.19 -2.06 -9.33
C ARG A 223 -5.96 -3.17 -8.62
N SER A 224 -6.75 -2.85 -7.59
CA SER A 224 -7.62 -3.85 -6.93
C SER A 224 -8.87 -4.23 -7.74
N ALA A 225 -9.28 -3.42 -8.72
CA ALA A 225 -10.52 -3.66 -9.47
C ALA A 225 -10.35 -4.80 -10.51
N PRO A 226 -11.44 -5.47 -10.92
CA PRO A 226 -11.39 -6.46 -12.00
C PRO A 226 -10.76 -5.92 -13.28
N ALA A 227 -10.11 -6.79 -14.07
CA ALA A 227 -9.45 -6.39 -15.32
C ALA A 227 -10.40 -5.66 -16.27
N SER A 228 -11.68 -6.06 -16.32
CA SER A 228 -12.72 -5.38 -17.11
C SER A 228 -12.99 -3.94 -16.66
N VAL A 229 -12.91 -3.64 -15.37
CA VAL A 229 -13.08 -2.29 -14.82
C VAL A 229 -11.87 -1.43 -15.14
N ARG A 230 -10.65 -1.96 -14.98
CA ARG A 230 -9.42 -1.27 -15.39
C ARG A 230 -9.44 -0.92 -16.87
N HIS A 231 -9.82 -1.89 -17.70
CA HIS A 231 -9.97 -1.73 -19.14
C HIS A 231 -10.97 -0.64 -19.50
N ALA A 232 -12.15 -0.65 -18.88
CA ALA A 232 -13.17 0.37 -19.09
C ALA A 232 -12.70 1.78 -18.68
N ALA A 233 -11.95 1.89 -17.59
CA ALA A 233 -11.39 3.17 -17.15
C ALA A 233 -10.34 3.74 -18.12
N VAL A 234 -9.45 2.89 -18.64
CA VAL A 234 -8.47 3.28 -19.67
C VAL A 234 -9.18 3.67 -20.98
N LEU A 235 -10.16 2.88 -21.42
CA LEU A 235 -10.94 3.19 -22.63
C LEU A 235 -11.65 4.55 -22.51
N LEU A 236 -12.26 4.82 -21.36
CA LEU A 236 -12.97 6.08 -21.10
C LEU A 236 -12.07 7.30 -21.31
N VAL A 237 -10.87 7.30 -20.73
CA VAL A 237 -9.94 8.43 -20.86
C VAL A 237 -9.37 8.55 -22.28
N VAL A 238 -9.13 7.42 -22.95
CA VAL A 238 -8.66 7.38 -24.34
C VAL A 238 -9.70 7.95 -25.29
N GLN A 239 -10.98 7.58 -25.13
CA GLN A 239 -12.09 8.15 -25.90
C GLN A 239 -12.22 9.66 -25.66
N ALA A 240 -12.15 10.10 -24.41
CA ALA A 240 -12.21 11.52 -24.08
C ALA A 240 -11.07 12.32 -24.76
N MET A 241 -9.84 11.81 -24.75
CA MET A 241 -8.72 12.46 -25.45
C MET A 241 -8.89 12.46 -26.98
N ALA A 242 -9.43 11.37 -27.55
CA ALA A 242 -9.69 11.27 -28.98
C ALA A 242 -10.78 12.25 -29.45
N GLU A 243 -11.84 12.44 -28.67
CA GLU A 243 -12.99 13.27 -29.02
C GLU A 243 -12.77 14.76 -28.77
N ARG A 244 -12.04 15.13 -27.71
CA ARG A 244 -11.91 16.52 -27.27
C ARG A 244 -10.77 17.28 -27.91
N LEU A 245 -9.85 16.56 -28.55
CA LEU A 245 -8.69 17.15 -29.21
C LEU A 245 -8.80 16.94 -30.71
N THR A 246 -8.40 17.95 -31.46
CA THR A 246 -8.24 17.83 -32.91
C THR A 246 -6.90 17.17 -33.19
N TRP A 247 -6.85 16.11 -34.00
CA TRP A 247 -5.63 15.35 -34.26
C TRP A 247 -5.20 15.47 -35.71
N HIS A 248 -3.89 15.53 -35.95
CA HIS A 248 -3.36 15.57 -37.32
C HIS A 248 -3.53 14.24 -38.08
N ASP A 249 -3.69 13.13 -37.35
CA ASP A 249 -3.84 11.77 -37.88
C ASP A 249 -5.02 11.12 -37.15
N PRO A 250 -6.26 11.53 -37.48
CA PRO A 250 -7.45 11.03 -36.81
C PRO A 250 -7.66 9.53 -37.04
N GLU A 251 -7.15 8.97 -38.14
CA GLU A 251 -7.22 7.54 -38.42
C GLU A 251 -6.39 6.71 -37.43
N ALA A 252 -5.16 7.12 -37.15
CA ALA A 252 -4.31 6.43 -36.17
C ALA A 252 -4.90 6.51 -34.76
N VAL A 253 -5.53 7.64 -34.41
CA VAL A 253 -6.24 7.81 -33.12
C VAL A 253 -7.47 6.91 -33.05
N ALA A 254 -8.29 6.86 -34.11
CA ALA A 254 -9.47 5.98 -34.15
C ALA A 254 -9.09 4.48 -34.09
N ALA A 255 -8.00 4.09 -34.76
CA ALA A 255 -7.45 2.74 -34.66
C ALA A 255 -6.99 2.41 -33.23
N THR A 256 -6.37 3.38 -32.54
CA THR A 256 -5.97 3.23 -31.13
C THR A 256 -7.16 3.02 -30.22
N VAL A 257 -8.21 3.84 -30.33
CA VAL A 257 -9.46 3.68 -29.56
C VAL A 257 -10.06 2.29 -29.81
N THR A 258 -10.06 1.83 -31.06
CA THR A 258 -10.59 0.51 -31.44
C THR A 258 -9.76 -0.63 -30.82
N ALA A 259 -8.43 -0.53 -30.85
CA ALA A 259 -7.54 -1.54 -30.27
C ALA A 259 -7.73 -1.62 -28.74
N VAL A 260 -7.74 -0.47 -28.06
CA VAL A 260 -8.04 -0.40 -26.62
C VAL A 260 -9.42 -0.97 -26.35
N GLN A 261 -10.44 -0.64 -27.13
CA GLN A 261 -11.79 -1.16 -26.93
C GLN A 261 -11.83 -2.70 -27.00
N ARG A 262 -11.06 -3.31 -27.92
CA ARG A 262 -10.99 -4.76 -28.10
C ARG A 262 -10.04 -5.47 -27.14
N GLY A 263 -9.16 -4.73 -26.46
CA GLY A 263 -8.08 -5.33 -25.66
C GLY A 263 -7.01 -5.99 -26.51
N GLU A 264 -6.82 -5.47 -27.73
CA GLU A 264 -5.87 -5.99 -28.71
C GLU A 264 -4.63 -5.09 -28.77
N PRO A 265 -3.44 -5.65 -29.05
CA PRO A 265 -2.26 -4.85 -29.31
C PRO A 265 -2.45 -4.00 -30.57
N LEU A 266 -1.82 -2.84 -30.59
CA LEU A 266 -1.82 -1.95 -31.75
C LEU A 266 -0.77 -2.43 -32.77
N ASP A 267 -1.11 -2.39 -34.06
CA ASP A 267 -0.16 -2.67 -35.14
C ASP A 267 1.05 -1.69 -35.09
N ASP A 268 2.26 -2.18 -35.37
CA ASP A 268 3.50 -1.40 -35.27
C ASP A 268 3.51 -0.14 -36.15
N GLU A 269 2.88 -0.20 -37.32
CA GLU A 269 2.74 0.96 -38.21
C GLU A 269 1.85 2.02 -37.57
N ILE A 270 0.71 1.60 -37.02
CA ILE A 270 -0.22 2.50 -36.33
C ILE A 270 0.41 3.04 -35.04
N ARG A 271 1.11 2.21 -34.26
CA ARG A 271 1.85 2.62 -33.06
C ARG A 271 2.89 3.70 -33.39
N THR A 272 3.61 3.55 -34.51
CA THR A 272 4.56 4.57 -35.02
C THR A 272 3.85 5.87 -35.41
N ARG A 273 2.68 5.78 -36.07
CA ARG A 273 1.86 6.95 -36.43
C ARG A 273 1.35 7.69 -35.18
N VAL A 274 0.85 6.98 -34.17
CA VAL A 274 0.42 7.55 -32.88
C VAL A 274 1.57 8.26 -32.17
N PHE A 275 2.76 7.65 -32.14
CA PHE A 275 3.95 8.28 -31.55
C PHE A 275 4.33 9.61 -32.22
N ARG A 276 4.07 9.74 -33.52
CA ARG A 276 4.29 10.98 -34.29
C ARG A 276 3.09 11.92 -34.24
N CYS A 277 1.94 11.46 -33.74
CA CYS A 277 0.69 12.19 -33.71
C CYS A 277 0.78 13.50 -32.93
N ARG A 278 0.11 14.55 -33.41
CA ARG A 278 -0.02 15.83 -32.70
C ARG A 278 -1.47 16.22 -32.61
N ALA A 279 -1.88 16.70 -31.44
CA ALA A 279 -3.13 17.42 -31.30
C ALA A 279 -2.92 18.86 -31.85
N THR A 280 -3.72 19.28 -32.83
CA THR A 280 -3.65 20.57 -33.49
C THR A 280 -4.56 21.59 -32.81
N GLU A 281 -3.97 22.39 -31.94
CA GLU A 281 -4.23 23.80 -31.62
C GLU A 281 -3.38 24.11 -30.38
N ASP A 282 -2.39 25.00 -30.55
CA ASP A 282 -1.53 25.56 -29.50
C ASP A 282 -1.18 24.61 -28.33
N ASP A 283 -0.12 23.82 -28.49
CA ASP A 283 0.56 23.10 -27.40
C ASP A 283 1.28 24.07 -26.43
N VAL A 284 0.72 25.26 -26.22
CA VAL A 284 1.22 26.31 -25.32
C VAL A 284 1.32 25.81 -23.88
N ASN A 285 0.64 24.69 -23.55
CA ASN A 285 0.63 24.09 -22.22
C ASN A 285 0.96 22.58 -22.18
N GLY A 286 1.49 21.97 -23.25
CA GLY A 286 1.87 20.55 -23.25
C GLY A 286 0.71 19.53 -23.25
N LYS A 287 -0.53 19.99 -23.49
CA LYS A 287 -1.74 19.15 -23.51
C LYS A 287 -1.71 18.12 -24.63
N GLY A 288 -1.25 18.52 -25.82
CA GLY A 288 -1.19 17.64 -26.98
C GLY A 288 -0.13 16.55 -26.81
N SER A 289 1.02 16.90 -26.24
CA SER A 289 2.06 15.92 -25.90
C SER A 289 1.58 14.92 -24.85
N SER A 290 0.87 15.39 -23.82
CA SER A 290 0.29 14.52 -22.78
C SER A 290 -0.76 13.57 -23.36
N ALA A 291 -1.68 14.08 -24.19
CA ALA A 291 -2.70 13.25 -24.81
C ALA A 291 -2.11 12.15 -25.69
N ARG A 292 -1.10 12.51 -26.50
CA ARG A 292 -0.36 11.55 -27.33
C ARG A 292 0.30 10.47 -26.49
N HIS A 293 0.94 10.86 -25.38
CA HIS A 293 1.53 9.92 -24.45
C HIS A 293 0.46 8.97 -23.87
N GLY A 294 -0.72 9.48 -23.52
CA GLY A 294 -1.83 8.68 -23.04
C GLY A 294 -2.33 7.65 -24.05
N LEU A 295 -2.51 8.04 -25.32
CA LEU A 295 -2.86 7.12 -26.41
C LEU A 295 -1.81 6.01 -26.58
N PHE A 296 -0.53 6.35 -26.48
CA PHE A 296 0.56 5.40 -26.57
C PHE A 296 0.56 4.42 -25.40
N MET A 297 0.48 4.92 -24.16
CA MET A 297 0.48 4.08 -22.94
C MET A 297 -0.70 3.11 -22.89
N ALA A 298 -1.88 3.52 -23.36
CA ALA A 298 -3.07 2.68 -23.34
C ALA A 298 -2.97 1.39 -24.17
N THR A 299 -2.02 1.32 -25.11
CA THR A 299 -1.79 0.16 -25.99
C THR A 299 -0.45 -0.53 -25.75
N THR A 300 0.29 -0.07 -24.75
CA THR A 300 1.60 -0.63 -24.40
C THR A 300 1.44 -1.97 -23.68
N SER A 301 2.30 -2.93 -24.00
CA SER A 301 2.30 -4.22 -23.32
C SER A 301 2.75 -4.06 -21.86
N PRO A 302 2.32 -4.94 -20.94
CA PRO A 302 2.76 -4.88 -19.54
C PRO A 302 4.30 -4.96 -19.35
N GLU A 303 5.03 -5.48 -20.34
CA GLU A 303 6.50 -5.55 -20.32
C GLU A 303 7.16 -4.20 -20.67
N GLU A 304 6.46 -3.36 -21.44
CA GLU A 304 6.95 -2.06 -21.93
C GLU A 304 6.46 -0.87 -21.10
N GLY A 305 5.39 -1.04 -20.31
CA GLY A 305 4.83 0.01 -19.46
C GLY A 305 3.48 -0.33 -18.84
N ASP A 306 2.91 0.61 -18.07
CA ASP A 306 1.63 0.44 -17.40
C ASP A 306 0.49 1.16 -18.16
N PRO A 307 -0.52 0.43 -18.68
CA PRO A 307 -1.67 1.06 -19.35
C PRO A 307 -2.46 2.03 -18.48
N LEU A 308 -2.41 1.91 -17.15
CA LEU A 308 -3.06 2.86 -16.23
C LEU A 308 -2.43 4.26 -16.32
N ASP A 309 -1.19 4.38 -16.79
CA ASP A 309 -0.54 5.69 -16.99
C ASP A 309 -1.19 6.52 -18.11
N ALA A 310 -2.05 5.92 -18.94
CA ALA A 310 -2.93 6.67 -19.83
C ALA A 310 -3.90 7.60 -19.08
N ILE A 311 -4.32 7.20 -17.87
CA ILE A 311 -5.20 7.98 -17.00
C ILE A 311 -4.44 9.19 -16.43
N GLN A 312 -3.17 9.00 -16.07
CA GLN A 312 -2.29 10.11 -15.66
C GLN A 312 -2.16 11.13 -16.79
N SER A 313 -1.97 10.67 -18.02
CA SER A 313 -1.86 11.56 -19.19
C SER A 313 -3.12 12.42 -19.37
N ALA A 314 -4.31 11.87 -19.09
CA ALA A 314 -5.57 12.59 -19.17
C ALA A 314 -5.68 13.75 -18.17
N THR A 315 -5.03 13.66 -17.00
CA THR A 315 -5.04 14.75 -16.00
C THR A 315 -4.38 16.03 -16.53
N TYR A 316 -3.40 15.88 -17.42
CA TYR A 316 -2.67 16.98 -18.04
C TYR A 316 -3.25 17.37 -19.40
N ALA A 317 -3.75 16.39 -20.17
CA ALA A 317 -4.37 16.64 -21.47
C ALA A 317 -5.70 17.39 -21.34
N LEU A 318 -6.53 17.01 -20.37
CA LEU A 318 -7.91 17.47 -20.20
C LEU A 318 -8.16 18.03 -18.79
N PRO A 319 -7.38 19.02 -18.30
CA PRO A 319 -7.45 19.45 -16.90
C PRO A 319 -8.82 20.00 -16.49
N GLY A 320 -9.58 20.60 -17.41
CA GLY A 320 -10.93 21.10 -17.15
C GLY A 320 -12.00 20.00 -17.07
N GLU A 321 -11.76 18.85 -17.69
CA GLU A 321 -12.71 17.73 -17.73
C GLU A 321 -12.33 16.59 -16.78
N TRP A 322 -11.08 16.56 -16.33
CA TRP A 322 -10.57 15.55 -15.42
C TRP A 322 -11.47 15.32 -14.19
N PRO A 323 -12.02 16.34 -13.51
CA PRO A 323 -12.93 16.11 -12.38
C PRO A 323 -14.20 15.32 -12.75
N ALA A 324 -14.69 15.44 -13.99
CA ALA A 324 -15.84 14.66 -14.47
C ALA A 324 -15.43 13.23 -14.81
N LEU A 325 -14.36 13.05 -15.58
CA LEU A 325 -13.81 11.73 -15.92
C LEU A 325 -13.45 10.93 -14.67
N ARG A 326 -12.83 11.57 -13.68
CA ARG A 326 -12.49 10.96 -12.39
C ARG A 326 -13.71 10.41 -11.65
N ARG A 327 -14.84 11.13 -11.67
CA ARG A 327 -16.11 10.69 -11.07
C ARG A 327 -16.75 9.53 -11.83
N GLU A 328 -16.59 9.49 -13.15
CA GLU A 328 -17.05 8.35 -13.96
C GLU A 328 -16.22 7.10 -13.65
N ILE A 329 -14.90 7.24 -13.52
CA ILE A 329 -14.03 6.13 -13.08
C ILE A 329 -14.40 5.67 -11.66
N ASP A 330 -14.70 6.59 -10.73
CA ASP A 330 -15.23 6.23 -9.41
C ASP A 330 -16.54 5.42 -9.49
N THR A 331 -17.36 5.73 -10.47
CA THR A 331 -18.64 5.04 -10.68
C THR A 331 -18.40 3.64 -11.24
N LEU A 332 -17.47 3.47 -12.19
CA LEU A 332 -17.03 2.16 -12.66
C LEU A 332 -16.49 1.30 -11.51
N LEU A 333 -15.63 1.87 -10.66
CA LEU A 333 -15.04 1.20 -9.51
C LEU A 333 -16.09 0.73 -8.48
N ARG A 334 -17.15 1.52 -8.26
CA ARG A 334 -18.22 1.16 -7.30
C ARG A 334 -19.13 0.05 -7.82
N HIS A 335 -19.45 0.03 -9.11
CA HIS A 335 -20.41 -0.93 -9.67
C HIS A 335 -19.75 -2.23 -10.15
N GLY A 336 -18.45 -2.20 -10.46
CA GLY A 336 -17.70 -3.37 -10.92
C GLY A 336 -17.20 -4.31 -9.81
N GLY A 337 -17.31 -3.91 -8.54
CA GLY A 337 -16.88 -4.73 -7.38
C GLY A 337 -17.94 -5.70 -6.84
N CYS A 338 -19.11 -5.82 -7.48
CA CYS A 338 -20.25 -6.63 -7.02
C CYS A 338 -20.48 -7.92 -7.84
N ALA A 339 -19.48 -8.42 -8.59
CA ALA A 339 -19.61 -9.64 -9.38
C ALA A 339 -18.83 -10.81 -8.76
#